data_AF-A0A2C9V709-F1
#
_entry.id   AF-A0A2C9V709-F1
#
_cell.length_a   1.000
_cell.length_b   1.000
_cell.length_c   1.000
_cell.angle_alpha   90.00
_cell.angle_beta   90.00
_cell.angle_gamma   90.00
#
_symmetry.space_group_name_H-M   'P 1'
#
loop_
_entity.id
_entity.type
_entity.pdbx_description
1 polymer ?
#
loop_
_entity_poly.entity_id
_entity_poly.type
_entity_poly.pdbx_seq_one_letter_code
_entity_poly.pdbx_strand_id
1 'polypeptide(L)'
;MMNSTREPCTLQGRMVEIYGREASGKTTLALHIIKEAQKRGGYCAYLDAENALDASFVESMGVNTDNLLISPPDSAERLLSVVDTLTKSGSIDVIVVDSVRSNVKSGKGLGCVGEDTCGGNALKFYSAVRLRMVKTGLLKTEDKATGLAVSVQVVKNKLAPAMKKADIGIQFGRGFRSESEILELACEHEVIMKDGNTYLIEGEVISDKHAAEGYLSENYEVLDRIVVALRRQLFGR
;
A
#
# COMPACT_ATOMS: atom_id res chain seq x y z
N MET A 1 14.28 14.80 25.53
CA MET A 1 14.18 13.35 25.24
C MET A 1 12.81 13.10 24.64
N MET A 2 12.73 12.99 23.31
CA MET A 2 11.47 12.78 22.59
C MET A 2 11.01 11.34 22.78
N ASN A 3 9.98 11.14 23.61
CA ASN A 3 9.20 9.90 23.62
C ASN A 3 8.36 9.86 22.34
N SER A 4 8.95 9.37 21.25
CA SER A 4 8.21 8.84 20.11
C SER A 4 7.75 7.44 20.52
N THR A 5 6.52 7.33 21.01
CA THR A 5 5.79 6.05 21.01
C THR A 5 5.63 5.62 19.55
N ARG A 6 6.65 4.92 19.03
CA ARG A 6 6.52 4.14 17.81
C ARG A 6 5.42 3.11 18.09
N GLU A 7 4.21 3.34 17.58
CA GLU A 7 3.23 2.26 17.50
C GLU A 7 3.95 1.07 16.87
N PRO A 8 3.96 -0.11 17.51
CA PRO A 8 4.70 -1.24 16.99
C PRO A 8 4.09 -1.61 15.63
N CYS A 9 4.81 -1.29 14.55
CA CYS A 9 4.53 -1.85 13.24
C CYS A 9 4.65 -3.37 13.41
N THR A 10 3.51 -4.05 13.49
CA THR A 10 3.40 -5.49 13.76
C THR A 10 4.08 -6.36 12.70
N LEU A 11 4.65 -5.77 11.63
CA LEU A 11 5.31 -6.46 10.53
C LEU A 11 6.84 -6.33 10.53
N GLN A 12 7.46 -5.61 11.47
CA GLN A 12 8.91 -5.43 11.48
C GLN A 12 9.64 -6.78 11.56
N GLY A 13 10.68 -6.94 10.72
CA GLY A 13 11.47 -8.18 10.63
C GLY A 13 10.75 -9.35 9.95
N ARG A 14 9.65 -9.12 9.23
CA ARG A 14 8.88 -10.18 8.56
C ARG A 14 8.77 -9.92 7.06
N MET A 15 8.78 -11.01 6.29
CA MET A 15 8.53 -10.95 4.84
C MET A 15 7.03 -10.77 4.56
N VAL A 16 6.72 -9.88 3.62
CA VAL A 16 5.38 -9.65 3.08
C VAL A 16 5.43 -9.84 1.58
N GLU A 17 4.45 -10.57 1.04
CA GLU A 17 4.33 -10.78 -0.40
C GLU A 17 3.11 -10.03 -0.94
N ILE A 18 3.34 -9.16 -1.93
CA ILE A 18 2.29 -8.48 -2.68
C ILE A 18 2.29 -9.08 -4.09
N TYR A 19 1.17 -9.68 -4.49
CA TYR A 19 1.05 -10.31 -5.79
C TYR A 19 -0.28 -9.99 -6.47
N GLY A 20 -0.30 -10.10 -7.79
CA GLY A 20 -1.43 -9.73 -8.62
C GLY A 20 -1.04 -9.69 -10.09
N ARG A 21 -2.02 -9.45 -10.95
CA ARG A 21 -1.79 -9.28 -12.40
C ARG A 21 -0.95 -8.03 -12.67
N GLU A 22 -0.47 -7.92 -13.90
CA GLU A 22 0.17 -6.68 -14.37
C GLU A 22 -0.79 -5.49 -14.24
N ALA A 23 -0.25 -4.29 -14.00
CA ALA A 23 -1.01 -3.05 -13.82
C ALA A 23 -2.09 -3.09 -12.70
N SER A 24 -1.91 -3.95 -11.69
CA SER A 24 -2.81 -4.00 -10.52
C SER A 24 -2.43 -3.03 -9.40
N GLY A 25 -1.42 -2.18 -9.58
CA GLY A 25 -0.98 -1.19 -8.57
C GLY A 25 0.01 -1.70 -7.51
N LYS A 26 0.70 -2.82 -7.75
CA LYS A 26 1.66 -3.41 -6.79
C LYS A 26 2.81 -2.46 -6.45
N THR A 27 3.47 -1.94 -7.48
CA THR A 27 4.56 -0.95 -7.33
C THR A 27 4.07 0.29 -6.62
N THR A 28 2.87 0.78 -6.93
CA THR A 28 2.25 1.92 -6.22
C THR A 28 2.07 1.63 -4.72
N LEU A 29 1.60 0.43 -4.35
CA LEU A 29 1.48 0.02 -2.96
C LEU A 29 2.84 -0.08 -2.27
N ALA A 30 3.84 -0.62 -2.96
CA ALA A 30 5.20 -0.72 -2.41
C ALA A 30 5.83 0.66 -2.17
N LEU A 31 5.71 1.58 -3.12
CA LEU A 31 6.19 2.96 -2.98
C LEU A 31 5.45 3.71 -1.86
N HIS A 32 4.15 3.46 -1.68
CA HIS A 32 3.40 4.04 -0.57
C HIS A 32 3.88 3.52 0.79
N ILE A 33 4.21 2.23 0.91
CA ILE A 33 4.80 1.67 2.13
C ILE A 33 6.14 2.35 2.44
N ILE A 34 6.99 2.57 1.43
CA ILE A 34 8.26 3.30 1.57
C ILE A 34 8.03 4.73 2.04
N LYS A 35 7.11 5.46 1.40
CA LYS A 35 6.74 6.83 1.79
C LYS A 35 6.34 6.91 3.26
N GLU A 36 5.47 6.01 3.71
CA GLU A 36 5.01 5.99 5.10
C GLU A 36 6.11 5.60 6.09
N ALA A 37 7.06 4.75 5.70
CA ALA A 37 8.24 4.46 6.49
C ALA A 37 9.19 5.66 6.59
N GLN A 38 9.45 6.35 5.48
CA GLN A 38 10.29 7.56 5.43
C GLN A 38 9.69 8.72 6.24
N LYS A 39 8.36 8.90 6.22
CA LYS A 39 7.67 9.88 7.09
C LYS A 39 7.92 9.64 8.58
N ARG A 40 8.17 8.40 8.98
CA ARG A 40 8.52 8.02 10.35
C ARG A 40 10.02 8.11 10.63
N GLY A 41 10.80 8.65 9.70
CA GLY A 41 12.25 8.75 9.76
C GLY A 41 13.00 7.46 9.43
N GLY A 42 12.32 6.48 8.84
CA GLY A 42 12.92 5.19 8.48
C GLY A 42 13.72 5.24 7.19
N TYR A 43 14.76 4.42 7.10
CA TYR A 43 15.57 4.24 5.89
C TYR A 43 15.01 3.09 5.05
N CYS A 44 14.95 3.29 3.74
CA CYS A 44 14.33 2.33 2.83
C CYS A 44 15.28 1.95 1.70
N ALA A 45 15.12 0.73 1.18
CA ALA A 45 15.79 0.27 -0.03
C ALA A 45 14.76 -0.26 -1.04
N TYR A 46 14.97 0.04 -2.32
CA TYR A 46 14.20 -0.46 -3.45
C TYR A 46 15.13 -1.19 -4.41
N LEU A 47 14.97 -2.51 -4.50
CA LEU A 47 15.72 -3.35 -5.40
C LEU A 47 14.87 -3.59 -6.65
N ASP A 48 15.14 -2.82 -7.69
CA ASP A 48 14.41 -2.86 -8.96
C ASP A 48 15.07 -3.86 -9.91
N ALA A 49 14.59 -5.10 -9.92
CA ALA A 49 15.08 -6.10 -10.87
C ALA A 49 14.53 -5.91 -12.29
N GLU A 50 13.51 -5.06 -12.50
CA GLU A 50 12.91 -4.81 -13.81
C GLU A 50 13.52 -3.60 -14.52
N ASN A 51 14.30 -2.78 -13.81
CA ASN A 51 14.80 -1.48 -14.26
C ASN A 51 13.69 -0.62 -14.90
N ALA A 52 12.50 -0.70 -14.31
CA ALA A 52 11.27 -0.09 -14.80
C ALA A 52 10.87 1.15 -13.97
N LEU A 53 11.58 1.41 -12.86
CA LEU A 53 11.27 2.50 -11.96
C LEU A 53 11.90 3.81 -12.45
N ASP A 54 11.05 4.79 -12.75
CA ASP A 54 11.47 6.15 -13.04
C ASP A 54 11.50 7.00 -11.77
N ALA A 55 12.60 7.71 -11.52
CA ALA A 55 12.77 8.57 -10.35
C ALA A 55 11.68 9.65 -10.28
N SER A 56 11.28 10.21 -11.42
CA SER A 56 10.22 11.24 -11.44
C SER A 56 8.86 10.70 -10.97
N PHE A 57 8.56 9.44 -11.30
CA PHE A 57 7.36 8.77 -10.81
C PHE A 57 7.43 8.51 -9.30
N VAL A 58 8.59 8.08 -8.80
CA VAL A 58 8.82 7.85 -7.36
C VAL A 58 8.63 9.14 -6.56
N GLU A 59 9.18 10.25 -7.05
CA GLU A 59 9.02 11.57 -6.44
C GLU A 59 7.57 12.05 -6.49
N SER A 60 6.86 11.83 -7.60
CA SER A 60 5.43 12.17 -7.72
C SER A 60 4.56 11.43 -6.70
N MET A 61 4.96 10.23 -6.29
CA MET A 61 4.31 9.46 -5.23
C MET A 61 4.61 10.02 -3.84
N GLY A 62 5.57 10.95 -3.71
CA GLY A 62 6.00 11.59 -2.48
C GLY A 62 7.02 10.78 -1.69
N VAL A 63 7.79 9.92 -2.37
CA VAL A 63 8.93 9.21 -1.80
C VAL A 63 10.16 10.11 -1.91
N ASN A 64 10.94 10.19 -0.84
CA ASN A 64 12.22 10.91 -0.83
C ASN A 64 13.29 10.05 -1.50
N THR A 65 13.64 10.39 -2.74
CA THR A 65 14.64 9.69 -3.56
C THR A 65 16.06 9.86 -3.03
N ASP A 66 16.39 11.01 -2.42
CA ASP A 66 17.70 11.25 -1.80
C ASP A 66 17.99 10.30 -0.63
N ASN A 67 16.92 9.86 0.06
CA ASN A 67 16.98 8.93 1.19
C ASN A 67 16.40 7.55 0.85
N LEU A 68 16.49 7.14 -0.41
CA LEU A 68 16.09 5.83 -0.89
C LEU A 68 17.28 5.13 -1.58
N LEU A 69 17.70 3.99 -1.03
CA LEU A 69 18.71 3.17 -1.70
C LEU A 69 18.05 2.43 -2.88
N ILE A 70 18.25 2.93 -4.11
CA ILE A 70 17.82 2.25 -5.33
C ILE A 70 19.01 1.48 -5.90
N SER A 71 18.85 0.17 -6.11
CA SER A 71 19.89 -0.65 -6.74
C SER A 71 19.23 -1.56 -7.77
N PRO A 72 19.61 -1.49 -9.07
CA PRO A 72 19.25 -2.49 -10.05
C PRO A 72 20.18 -3.71 -9.90
N PRO A 73 19.72 -4.86 -9.41
CA PRO A 73 20.58 -6.02 -9.27
C PRO A 73 20.76 -6.73 -10.62
N ASP A 74 22.00 -6.95 -11.03
CA ASP A 74 22.33 -7.63 -12.29
C ASP A 74 21.96 -9.13 -12.32
N SER A 75 21.66 -9.72 -11.16
CA SER A 75 21.30 -11.14 -11.02
C SER A 75 20.50 -11.42 -9.75
N ALA A 76 19.77 -12.54 -9.73
CA ALA A 76 19.03 -12.99 -8.55
C ALA A 76 19.94 -13.27 -7.33
N GLU A 77 21.15 -13.81 -7.56
CA GLU A 77 22.13 -14.05 -6.49
C GLU A 77 22.63 -12.75 -5.87
N ARG A 78 22.91 -11.74 -6.71
CA ARG A 78 23.29 -10.40 -6.23
C ARG A 78 22.16 -9.76 -5.45
N LEU A 79 20.92 -9.85 -5.94
CA LEU A 79 19.74 -9.37 -5.23
C LEU A 79 19.66 -9.96 -3.82
N LEU A 80 19.75 -11.30 -3.70
CA LEU A 80 19.68 -11.98 -2.41
C LEU A 80 20.84 -11.59 -1.47
N SER A 81 22.06 -11.45 -2.01
CA SER A 81 23.23 -11.01 -1.25
C SER A 81 23.07 -9.59 -0.69
N VAL A 82 22.52 -8.67 -1.50
CA VAL A 82 22.21 -7.30 -1.07
C VAL A 82 21.13 -7.32 0.01
N VAL A 83 20.04 -8.07 -0.17
CA VAL A 83 18.99 -8.19 0.86
C VAL A 83 19.56 -8.72 2.18
N ASP A 84 20.39 -9.76 2.14
CA ASP A 84 21.04 -10.33 3.33
C ASP A 84 21.95 -9.32 4.02
N THR A 85 22.78 -8.59 3.26
CA THR A 85 23.68 -7.56 3.77
C THR A 85 22.91 -6.41 4.43
N LEU A 86 21.88 -5.88 3.75
CA LEU A 86 21.05 -4.79 4.27
C LEU A 86 20.29 -5.22 5.53
N THR A 87 19.74 -6.44 5.55
CA THR A 87 19.05 -6.97 6.72
C THR A 87 19.99 -7.13 7.91
N LYS A 88 21.21 -7.65 7.70
CA LYS A 88 22.23 -7.81 8.75
C LYS A 88 22.77 -6.50 9.28
N SER A 89 22.76 -5.44 8.47
CA SER A 89 23.21 -4.11 8.91
C SER A 89 22.34 -3.53 10.03
N GLY A 90 21.05 -3.89 10.08
CA GLY A 90 20.07 -3.34 11.01
C GLY A 90 19.69 -1.87 10.74
N SER A 91 20.20 -1.28 9.66
CA SER A 91 20.06 0.16 9.36
C SER A 91 18.89 0.48 8.40
N ILE A 92 18.24 -0.53 7.83
CA ILE A 92 17.13 -0.36 6.87
C ILE A 92 15.83 -0.87 7.49
N ASP A 93 14.80 -0.03 7.50
CA ASP A 93 13.48 -0.34 8.05
C ASP A 93 12.60 -1.10 7.06
N VAL A 94 12.69 -0.78 5.76
CA VAL A 94 11.91 -1.41 4.69
C VAL A 94 12.81 -1.72 3.49
N ILE A 95 12.79 -2.98 3.06
CA ILE A 95 13.42 -3.42 1.81
C ILE A 95 12.30 -3.89 0.88
N VAL A 96 12.16 -3.24 -0.28
CA VAL A 96 11.28 -3.68 -1.36
C VAL A 96 12.10 -4.40 -2.41
N VAL A 97 11.63 -5.57 -2.81
CA VAL A 97 12.15 -6.34 -3.94
C VAL A 97 11.08 -6.35 -5.01
N ASP A 98 11.31 -5.66 -6.12
CA ASP A 98 10.41 -5.67 -7.27
C ASP A 98 10.99 -6.58 -8.35
N SER A 99 10.27 -7.66 -8.67
CA SER A 99 10.81 -8.77 -9.46
C SER A 99 9.97 -9.09 -10.68
N VAL A 100 10.64 -9.36 -11.81
CA VAL A 100 10.05 -9.95 -13.00
C VAL A 100 9.45 -11.32 -12.69
N ARG A 101 8.22 -11.56 -13.16
CA ARG A 101 7.74 -12.94 -13.26
C ARG A 101 8.58 -13.69 -14.28
N SER A 102 9.47 -14.57 -13.82
CA SER A 102 9.91 -15.68 -14.67
C SER A 102 8.66 -16.52 -14.95
N ASN A 103 8.10 -16.41 -16.16
CA ASN A 103 6.99 -17.24 -16.62
C ASN A 103 7.38 -18.73 -16.51
N VAL A 104 7.13 -19.34 -15.37
CA VAL A 104 7.19 -20.79 -15.24
C VAL A 104 5.96 -21.30 -15.99
N LYS A 105 6.15 -21.69 -17.25
CA LYS A 105 5.22 -22.55 -17.97
C LYS A 105 5.24 -23.92 -17.29
N SER A 106 4.58 -24.06 -16.14
CA SER A 106 4.30 -25.37 -15.57
C SER A 106 3.23 -26.01 -16.45
N GLY A 107 3.61 -27.14 -17.04
CA GLY A 107 2.89 -27.82 -18.11
C GLY A 107 1.47 -28.26 -17.76
N LYS A 108 0.76 -28.59 -18.85
CA LYS A 108 -0.57 -29.21 -18.92
C LYS A 108 -0.86 -30.13 -17.71
N GLY A 109 -1.78 -29.71 -16.86
CA GLY A 109 -2.38 -30.54 -15.81
C GLY A 109 -3.73 -29.95 -15.42
N LEU A 110 -4.79 -30.73 -15.62
CA LEU A 110 -6.17 -30.38 -15.33
C LEU A 110 -6.34 -30.19 -13.81
N GLY A 111 -6.22 -28.95 -13.34
CA GLY A 111 -6.40 -28.57 -11.94
C GLY A 111 -6.37 -27.05 -11.85
N CYS A 112 -7.24 -26.48 -11.01
CA CYS A 112 -7.44 -25.04 -10.86
C CYS A 112 -6.10 -24.28 -10.96
N VAL A 113 -5.95 -23.45 -11.99
CA VAL A 113 -4.76 -22.62 -12.20
C VAL A 113 -4.68 -21.66 -11.03
N GLY A 114 -4.01 -22.08 -9.95
CA GLY A 114 -3.64 -21.20 -8.86
C GLY A 114 -2.79 -20.09 -9.44
N GLU A 115 -2.98 -18.86 -8.95
CA GLU A 115 -2.07 -17.77 -9.27
C GLU A 115 -0.71 -18.07 -8.64
N ASP A 116 0.09 -18.90 -9.31
CA ASP A 116 1.42 -19.25 -8.86
C ASP A 116 2.32 -18.03 -8.94
N THR A 117 2.92 -17.71 -7.79
CA THR A 117 3.85 -16.60 -7.61
C THR A 117 5.29 -17.07 -7.82
N CYS A 118 6.19 -16.13 -8.13
CA CYS A 118 7.60 -16.45 -8.33
C CYS A 118 8.27 -16.89 -7.04
N GLY A 119 9.31 -17.73 -7.16
CA GLY A 119 9.98 -18.35 -6.00
C GLY A 119 9.30 -19.64 -5.49
N GLY A 120 8.35 -20.19 -6.24
CA GLY A 120 7.70 -21.46 -5.93
C GLY A 120 6.93 -21.42 -4.60
N ASN A 121 6.97 -22.52 -3.84
CA ASN A 121 6.24 -22.58 -2.58
C ASN A 121 6.95 -21.89 -1.40
N ALA A 122 8.26 -21.62 -1.49
CA ALA A 122 9.04 -21.07 -0.38
C ALA A 122 8.47 -19.73 0.11
N LEU A 123 8.24 -18.77 -0.81
CA LEU A 123 7.69 -17.46 -0.46
C LEU A 123 6.29 -17.58 0.15
N LYS A 124 5.46 -18.49 -0.36
CA LYS A 124 4.13 -18.79 0.20
C LYS A 124 4.21 -19.21 1.68
N PHE A 125 5.26 -19.94 2.06
CA PHE A 125 5.47 -20.42 3.44
C PHE A 125 6.12 -19.38 4.35
N TYR A 126 7.20 -18.73 3.89
CA TYR A 126 7.99 -17.80 4.68
C TYR A 126 7.27 -16.47 4.95
N SER A 127 6.52 -15.94 3.98
CA SER A 127 5.79 -14.68 4.14
C SER A 127 4.82 -14.74 5.33
N ALA A 128 4.88 -13.72 6.19
CA ALA A 128 3.96 -13.56 7.31
C ALA A 128 2.61 -13.04 6.87
N VAL A 129 2.61 -12.13 5.90
CA VAL A 129 1.40 -11.60 5.26
C VAL A 129 1.51 -11.76 3.76
N ARG A 130 0.40 -12.11 3.13
CA ARG A 130 0.28 -12.19 1.67
C ARG A 130 -0.93 -11.37 1.23
N LEU A 131 -0.70 -10.43 0.33
CA LEU A 131 -1.69 -9.52 -0.21
C LEU A 131 -1.90 -9.81 -1.70
N ARG A 132 -3.15 -10.11 -2.07
CA ARG A 132 -3.56 -10.28 -3.46
C ARG A 132 -4.22 -9.01 -3.96
N MET A 133 -3.65 -8.39 -4.98
CA MET A 133 -4.19 -7.18 -5.61
C MET A 133 -4.88 -7.52 -6.94
N VAL A 134 -6.12 -7.07 -7.09
CA VAL A 134 -6.94 -7.29 -8.28
C VAL A 134 -7.48 -5.95 -8.77
N LYS A 135 -7.16 -5.57 -10.00
CA LYS A 135 -7.80 -4.43 -10.66
C LYS A 135 -9.27 -4.74 -10.89
N THR A 136 -10.16 -3.98 -10.28
CA THR A 136 -11.62 -4.11 -10.41
C THR A 136 -12.17 -3.20 -11.49
N GLY A 137 -11.51 -2.07 -11.78
CA GLY A 137 -11.97 -1.12 -12.78
C GLY A 137 -11.03 0.06 -13.00
N LEU A 138 -11.56 1.10 -13.65
CA LEU A 138 -10.92 2.40 -13.81
C LEU A 138 -11.72 3.45 -13.06
N LEU A 139 -11.04 4.34 -12.37
CA LEU A 139 -11.65 5.56 -11.85
C LEU A 139 -11.78 6.54 -13.02
N LYS A 140 -12.96 7.14 -13.15
CA LYS A 140 -13.27 8.10 -14.22
C LYS A 140 -13.85 9.37 -13.62
N THR A 141 -13.46 10.50 -14.19
CA THR A 141 -14.05 11.80 -13.92
C THR A 141 -14.47 12.41 -15.25
N GLU A 142 -15.77 12.71 -15.37
CA GLU A 142 -16.46 13.18 -16.57
C GLU A 142 -16.39 12.18 -17.75
N ASP A 143 -15.21 11.94 -18.31
CA ASP A 143 -14.94 10.91 -19.33
C ASP A 143 -13.46 10.47 -19.42
N LYS A 144 -12.58 11.04 -18.59
CA LYS A 144 -11.16 10.69 -18.58
C LYS A 144 -10.87 9.64 -17.51
N ALA A 145 -10.07 8.64 -17.85
CA ALA A 145 -9.56 7.68 -16.87
C ALA A 145 -8.54 8.38 -15.98
N THR A 146 -8.92 8.63 -14.73
CA THR A 146 -8.10 9.36 -13.74
C THR A 146 -7.35 8.41 -12.80
N GLY A 147 -7.69 7.12 -12.78
CA GLY A 147 -7.03 6.15 -11.92
C GLY A 147 -7.48 4.69 -12.08
N LEU A 148 -7.08 3.86 -11.13
CA LEU A 148 -7.41 2.44 -11.00
C LEU A 148 -8.26 2.21 -9.76
N ALA A 149 -9.32 1.41 -9.91
CA ALA A 149 -9.99 0.80 -8.77
C ALA A 149 -9.38 -0.59 -8.53
N VAL A 150 -8.96 -0.88 -7.30
CA VAL A 150 -8.23 -2.10 -6.94
C VAL A 150 -8.82 -2.71 -5.67
N SER A 151 -9.04 -4.02 -5.70
CA SER A 151 -9.35 -4.83 -4.52
C SER A 151 -8.07 -5.46 -3.98
N VAL A 152 -7.76 -5.24 -2.70
CA VAL A 152 -6.67 -5.88 -1.98
C VAL A 152 -7.24 -6.90 -0.99
N GLN A 153 -6.81 -8.16 -1.12
CA GLN A 153 -7.27 -9.27 -0.28
C GLN A 153 -6.11 -9.82 0.56
N VAL A 154 -6.32 -9.96 1.87
CA VAL A 154 -5.36 -10.59 2.77
C VAL A 154 -5.54 -12.10 2.74
N VAL A 155 -4.77 -12.77 1.88
CA VAL A 155 -4.87 -14.24 1.69
C VAL A 155 -4.13 -15.03 2.75
N LYS A 156 -3.18 -14.40 3.44
CA LYS A 156 -2.44 -14.98 4.57
C LYS A 156 -2.11 -13.88 5.56
N ASN A 157 -2.32 -14.16 6.84
CA ASN A 157 -1.92 -13.29 7.92
C ASN A 157 -1.54 -14.13 9.14
N LYS A 158 -0.26 -14.08 9.55
CA LYS A 158 0.24 -14.78 10.76
C LYS A 158 0.04 -13.98 12.06
N LEU A 159 -0.49 -12.76 11.99
CA LEU A 159 -0.48 -11.78 13.08
C LEU A 159 -1.87 -11.33 13.52
N ALA A 160 -2.84 -11.41 12.63
CA ALA A 160 -4.23 -11.05 12.88
C ALA A 160 -5.15 -11.94 12.02
N PRO A 161 -6.48 -11.90 12.22
CA PRO A 161 -7.42 -12.66 11.40
C PRO A 161 -7.17 -12.43 9.90
N ALA A 162 -7.08 -13.52 9.14
CA ALA A 162 -6.92 -13.49 7.69
C ALA A 162 -8.27 -13.22 6.98
N MET A 163 -8.25 -13.12 5.65
CA MET A 163 -9.42 -13.05 4.78
C MET A 163 -10.22 -11.74 4.81
N LYS A 164 -9.59 -10.63 5.24
CA LYS A 164 -10.15 -9.29 5.03
C LYS A 164 -9.87 -8.79 3.61
N LYS A 165 -10.79 -7.98 3.09
CA LYS A 165 -10.69 -7.30 1.79
C LYS A 165 -10.78 -5.80 2.01
N ALA A 166 -10.02 -5.03 1.25
CA ALA A 166 -10.14 -3.58 1.14
C ALA A 166 -10.26 -3.21 -0.35
N ASP A 167 -11.24 -2.39 -0.68
CA ASP A 167 -11.38 -1.80 -2.01
C ASP A 167 -10.80 -0.38 -1.96
N ILE A 168 -9.80 -0.11 -2.80
CA ILE A 168 -9.01 1.11 -2.76
C ILE A 168 -8.87 1.75 -4.14
N GLY A 169 -8.76 3.08 -4.15
CA GLY A 169 -8.57 3.89 -5.35
C GLY A 169 -7.14 4.37 -5.52
N ILE A 170 -6.54 4.17 -6.70
CA ILE A 170 -5.22 4.69 -7.06
C ILE A 170 -5.38 5.73 -8.17
N GLN A 171 -5.06 6.99 -7.89
CA GLN A 171 -5.02 8.06 -8.86
C GLN A 171 -3.66 8.15 -9.55
N PHE A 172 -3.65 8.29 -10.87
CA PHE A 172 -2.40 8.39 -11.64
C PHE A 172 -1.60 9.64 -11.23
N GLY A 173 -0.32 9.46 -10.95
CA GLY A 173 0.60 10.53 -10.54
C GLY A 173 0.36 11.12 -9.14
N ARG A 174 -0.63 10.61 -8.38
CA ARG A 174 -0.89 11.05 -6.98
C ARG A 174 -0.84 9.91 -5.96
N GLY A 175 -1.11 8.67 -6.38
CA GLY A 175 -1.12 7.51 -5.48
C GLY A 175 -2.51 7.21 -4.93
N PHE A 176 -2.59 6.74 -3.68
CA PHE A 176 -3.86 6.34 -3.06
C PHE A 176 -4.75 7.54 -2.75
N ARG A 177 -6.07 7.40 -2.99
CA ARG A 177 -7.10 8.37 -2.61
C ARG A 177 -7.56 8.13 -1.18
N SER A 178 -6.74 8.54 -0.22
CA SER A 178 -7.06 8.32 1.20
C SER A 178 -8.30 9.09 1.65
N GLU A 179 -8.58 10.27 1.09
CA GLU A 179 -9.67 11.15 1.54
C GLU A 179 -11.05 10.55 1.25
N SER A 180 -11.26 10.03 0.04
CA SER A 180 -12.51 9.36 -0.34
C SER A 180 -12.79 8.14 0.54
N GLU A 181 -11.75 7.33 0.79
CA GLU A 181 -11.86 6.11 1.61
C GLU A 181 -12.09 6.44 3.09
N ILE A 182 -11.39 7.44 3.62
CA ILE A 182 -11.58 7.90 5.00
C ILE A 182 -12.98 8.49 5.19
N LEU A 183 -13.49 9.28 4.24
CA LEU A 183 -14.84 9.83 4.30
C LEU A 183 -15.90 8.72 4.35
N GLU A 184 -15.78 7.70 3.50
CA GLU A 184 -16.70 6.56 3.46
C GLU A 184 -16.66 5.77 4.78
N LEU A 185 -15.46 5.42 5.26
CA LEU A 185 -15.29 4.72 6.54
C LEU A 185 -15.79 5.56 7.73
N ALA A 186 -15.54 6.86 7.73
CA ALA A 186 -15.99 7.77 8.78
C ALA A 186 -17.52 7.88 8.81
N CYS A 187 -18.19 7.83 7.66
CA CYS A 187 -19.64 7.77 7.60
C CYS A 187 -20.18 6.42 8.09
N GLU A 188 -19.56 5.30 7.68
CA GLU A 188 -19.97 3.95 8.06
C GLU A 188 -19.85 3.72 9.58
N HIS A 189 -18.86 4.32 10.22
CA HIS A 189 -18.61 4.20 11.66
C HIS A 189 -19.16 5.37 12.49
N GLU A 190 -19.99 6.22 11.89
CA GLU A 190 -20.67 7.34 12.56
C GLU A 190 -19.71 8.39 13.17
N VAL A 191 -18.46 8.47 12.67
CA VAL A 191 -17.50 9.52 13.02
C VAL A 191 -17.86 10.83 12.30
N ILE A 192 -18.34 10.73 11.06
CA ILE A 192 -18.94 11.83 10.30
C ILE A 192 -20.43 11.53 10.17
N MET A 193 -21.27 12.50 10.51
CA MET A 193 -22.71 12.38 10.29
C MET A 193 -23.03 12.72 8.83
N LYS A 194 -23.77 11.82 8.17
CA LYS A 194 -24.26 12.01 6.81
C LYS A 194 -25.79 12.07 6.80
N ASP A 195 -26.33 13.15 6.27
CA ASP A 195 -27.77 13.32 6.04
C ASP A 195 -28.04 13.60 4.55
N GLY A 196 -28.57 12.59 3.85
CA GLY A 196 -28.75 12.64 2.40
C GLY A 196 -27.42 12.82 1.66
N ASN A 197 -27.26 13.96 0.99
CA ASN A 197 -26.01 14.34 0.29
C ASN A 197 -25.13 15.30 1.11
N THR A 198 -25.51 15.56 2.36
CA THR A 198 -24.84 16.51 3.24
C THR A 198 -23.99 15.77 4.26
N TYR A 199 -22.79 16.29 4.51
CA TYR A 199 -21.80 15.76 5.45
C TYR A 199 -21.56 16.80 6.54
N LEU A 200 -21.61 16.37 7.80
CA LEU A 200 -21.28 17.21 8.95
C LEU A 200 -19.90 16.81 9.46
N ILE A 201 -18.89 17.62 9.17
CA ILE A 201 -17.48 17.39 9.52
C ILE A 201 -17.06 18.46 10.52
N GLU A 202 -16.76 18.07 11.77
CA GLU A 202 -16.39 18.98 12.87
C GLU A 202 -17.31 20.20 13.09
N GLY A 203 -18.60 20.07 12.77
CA GLY A 203 -19.57 21.16 12.91
C GLY A 203 -19.79 21.97 11.63
N GLU A 204 -19.01 21.75 10.57
CA GLU A 204 -19.25 22.32 9.25
C GLU A 204 -20.14 21.43 8.40
N VAL A 205 -21.12 22.05 7.76
CA VAL A 205 -22.11 21.39 6.92
C VAL A 205 -21.70 21.52 5.46
N ILE A 206 -21.40 20.39 4.82
CA ILE A 206 -20.90 20.33 3.45
C ILE A 206 -21.90 19.57 2.58
N SER A 207 -22.45 20.22 1.56
CA SER A 207 -23.62 19.74 0.81
C SER A 207 -23.33 18.79 -0.37
N ASP A 208 -22.08 18.34 -0.54
CA ASP A 208 -21.71 17.39 -1.60
C ASP A 208 -20.51 16.51 -1.23
N LYS A 209 -20.44 15.28 -1.80
CA LYS A 209 -19.32 14.36 -1.60
C LYS A 209 -18.02 14.95 -2.12
N HIS A 210 -18.02 15.58 -3.30
CA HIS A 210 -16.79 16.11 -3.87
C HIS A 210 -16.27 17.30 -3.06
N ALA A 211 -17.18 18.14 -2.56
CA ALA A 211 -16.83 19.22 -1.64
C ALA A 211 -16.28 18.69 -0.31
N ALA A 212 -16.83 17.59 0.23
CA ALA A 212 -16.33 16.97 1.46
C ALA A 212 -14.93 16.37 1.27
N GLU A 213 -14.68 15.71 0.13
CA GLU A 213 -13.34 15.23 -0.24
C GLU A 213 -12.35 16.41 -0.36
N GLY A 214 -12.76 17.51 -1.00
CA GLY A 214 -11.97 18.73 -1.12
C GLY A 214 -11.61 19.33 0.24
N TYR A 215 -12.62 19.48 1.12
CA TYR A 215 -12.43 19.98 2.48
C TYR A 215 -11.42 19.15 3.28
N LEU A 216 -11.53 17.81 3.22
CA LEU A 216 -10.61 16.91 3.89
C LEU A 216 -9.19 16.98 3.33
N SER A 217 -9.05 17.24 2.02
CA SER A 217 -7.75 17.40 1.37
C SER A 217 -7.05 18.71 1.74
N GLU A 218 -7.81 19.77 2.04
CA GLU A 218 -7.28 21.07 2.45
C GLU A 218 -7.01 21.14 3.96
N ASN A 219 -7.76 20.39 4.77
CA ASN A 219 -7.71 20.39 6.23
C ASN A 219 -7.07 19.12 6.79
N TYR A 220 -5.76 18.97 6.61
CA TYR A 220 -5.01 17.78 7.07
C TYR A 220 -5.14 17.48 8.57
N GLU A 221 -5.26 18.51 9.42
CA GLU A 221 -5.42 18.33 10.87
C GLU A 221 -6.77 17.71 11.24
N VAL A 222 -7.82 18.03 10.48
CA VAL A 222 -9.16 17.43 10.65
C VAL A 222 -9.13 15.98 10.19
N LEU A 223 -8.53 15.74 9.02
CA LEU A 223 -8.37 14.39 8.47
C LEU A 223 -7.63 13.48 9.45
N ASP A 224 -6.52 13.94 10.03
CA ASP A 224 -5.72 13.15 10.98
C ASP A 224 -6.53 12.81 12.25
N ARG A 225 -7.29 13.77 12.80
CA ARG A 225 -8.18 13.53 13.94
C ARG A 225 -9.24 12.45 13.64
N ILE A 226 -9.85 12.51 12.46
CA ILE A 226 -10.83 11.52 12.01
C ILE A 226 -10.17 10.13 11.86
N VAL A 227 -8.97 10.07 11.27
CA VAL A 227 -8.21 8.82 11.14
C VAL A 227 -7.86 8.23 12.50
N VAL A 228 -7.43 9.05 13.47
CA VAL A 228 -7.13 8.61 14.83
C VAL A 228 -8.39 8.08 15.52
N ALA A 229 -9.53 8.76 15.38
CA ALA A 229 -10.81 8.31 15.93
C ALA A 229 -11.24 6.96 15.32
N LEU A 230 -11.21 6.84 14.00
CA LEU A 230 -11.51 5.59 13.28
C LEU A 230 -10.59 4.45 13.71
N ARG A 231 -9.28 4.70 13.78
CA ARG A 231 -8.31 3.67 14.22
C ARG A 231 -8.60 3.21 15.63
N ARG A 232 -8.95 4.12 16.54
CA ARG A 232 -9.32 3.79 17.92
C ARG A 232 -10.58 2.94 17.98
N GLN A 233 -11.58 3.20 17.14
CA GLN A 233 -12.82 2.43 17.12
C GLN A 233 -12.64 1.05 16.47
N LEU A 234 -11.86 0.97 15.39
CA LEU A 234 -11.67 -0.26 14.61
C LEU A 234 -10.61 -1.20 15.17
N PHE A 235 -9.57 -0.64 15.80
CA PHE A 235 -8.39 -1.38 16.26
C PHE A 235 -8.06 -1.15 17.74
N GLY A 236 -8.78 -0.27 18.43
CA GLY A 236 -8.65 -0.10 19.88
C GLY A 236 -9.03 -1.39 20.58
N ARG A 237 -8.01 -2.10 21.05
CA ARG A 237 -8.09 -3.10 22.11
C ARG A 237 -7.41 -2.54 23.35
#